data_AF-A0A1B9GS65-F1
#
_entry.id   AF-A0A1B9GS65-F1
#
_cell.length_a   1.000
_cell.length_b   1.000
_cell.length_c   1.000
_cell.angle_alpha   90.00
_cell.angle_beta   90.00
_cell.angle_gamma   90.00
#
_symmetry.space_group_name_H-M   'P 1'
#
loop_
_entity.id
_entity.type
_entity.pdbx_description
1 polymer ?
#
loop_
_entity_poly.entity_id
_entity_poly.type
_entity_poly.pdbx_seq_one_letter_code
_entity_poly.pdbx_strand_id
1 'polypeptide(L)'
;MSSLSIPAPKPHFPAEIDKHLDEYTIKIASEEQKKAHFEACWEMPNWPGELNRENRTNGWWMVKQFAKFFESHYKGDWSKDRGTLHWALVRRDDPEGEPYSFIVTLRRRCFIKQQQHDIKRGWYYAITEVITPLRHRRKGYATHLCRLLHYVLASPRPELDCPSLSGVTITTSSKQLGPFTQSDPSSIALPPFPAKWGAPPAAIPNELAGHIPQANGSLLWSDIDIAFYGRCTVGLDQPGWCSAPEENYKLVWALRPVNLESDNQTASDFDRNINATWEPIHSDTLPGVRRLLSRAVQSKLRKCQPGSGGVYTADPASPGALNYIDDKGRSVPPPDWLDESKVIPYGFRLRRSVKHDVAQALSDDCHSQSVKEAERNHKGEDEVGEVDVDGDYDGNDDAIVMVALRNYQVGPRLLITYIHNLHPEDLSSLLVTLDRLVTEHNAPCSEAECWSLNPDVRDDGQLIQRWKELEERDAKVEIRQGLRSHVLGYCWYGDEGVASWNEEGKETRIKMADTQLWNWV
;
A
#
# COMPACT_ATOMS: atom_id res chain seq x y z
N MET A 1 -0.25 -24.31 -24.34
CA MET A 1 0.01 -24.25 -22.89
C MET A 1 1.38 -24.87 -22.63
N SER A 2 2.46 -24.07 -22.67
CA SER A 2 3.77 -24.53 -22.19
C SER A 2 3.95 -23.98 -20.79
N SER A 3 4.18 -24.86 -19.82
CA SER A 3 4.59 -24.47 -18.47
C SER A 3 5.85 -23.62 -18.59
N LEU A 4 5.75 -22.32 -18.30
CA LEU A 4 6.91 -21.46 -18.09
C LEU A 4 7.61 -21.96 -16.82
N SER A 5 8.53 -22.91 -17.01
CA SER A 5 9.46 -23.33 -15.97
C SER A 5 10.27 -22.11 -15.57
N ILE A 6 10.14 -21.68 -14.31
CA ILE A 6 11.04 -20.70 -13.70
C ILE A 6 12.47 -21.20 -13.94
N PRO A 7 13.34 -20.42 -14.60
CA PRO A 7 14.72 -20.84 -14.82
C PRO A 7 15.37 -21.15 -13.47
N ALA A 8 15.98 -22.33 -13.34
CA ALA A 8 16.77 -22.66 -12.17
C ALA A 8 17.80 -21.54 -11.95
N PRO A 9 17.93 -21.00 -10.72
CA PRO A 9 18.85 -19.91 -10.46
C PRO A 9 20.27 -20.33 -10.84
N LYS A 10 20.99 -19.45 -11.55
CA LYS A 10 22.40 -19.65 -11.90
C LYS A 10 23.21 -19.99 -10.63
N PRO A 11 24.20 -20.88 -10.71
CA PRO A 11 24.97 -21.33 -9.56
C PRO A 11 25.59 -20.14 -8.81
N HIS A 12 25.35 -20.14 -7.50
CA HIS A 12 25.80 -19.14 -6.54
C HIS A 12 27.31 -19.24 -6.36
N PHE A 13 28.07 -18.20 -6.69
CA PHE A 13 29.42 -18.04 -6.16
C PHE A 13 29.27 -17.70 -4.66
N PRO A 14 29.92 -18.43 -3.73
CA PRO A 14 29.79 -18.15 -2.30
C PRO A 14 30.09 -16.67 -2.02
N ALA A 15 29.17 -15.98 -1.36
CA ALA A 15 29.39 -14.60 -0.98
C ALA A 15 30.47 -14.56 0.11
N GLU A 16 31.23 -13.47 0.19
CA GLU A 16 32.28 -13.29 1.22
C GLU A 16 31.73 -13.54 2.63
N ILE A 17 30.51 -13.06 2.89
CA ILE A 17 29.83 -13.22 4.18
C ILE A 17 29.49 -14.67 4.52
N ASP A 18 29.35 -15.58 3.55
CA ASP A 18 28.90 -16.96 3.81
C ASP A 18 29.88 -17.73 4.71
N LYS A 19 31.13 -17.24 4.84
CA LYS A 19 32.16 -17.80 5.72
C LYS A 19 32.11 -17.29 7.17
N HIS A 20 31.38 -16.20 7.41
CA HIS A 20 31.41 -15.42 8.65
C HIS A 20 30.01 -14.99 9.11
N LEU A 21 28.95 -15.70 8.69
CA LEU A 21 27.55 -15.33 8.97
C LEU A 21 27.29 -15.19 10.48
N ASP A 22 27.92 -16.04 11.28
CA ASP A 22 27.83 -16.06 12.73
C ASP A 22 28.45 -14.83 13.40
N GLU A 23 29.32 -14.08 12.73
CA GLU A 23 29.95 -12.86 13.24
C GLU A 23 29.01 -11.64 13.19
N TYR A 24 27.90 -11.71 12.46
CA TYR A 24 27.00 -10.57 12.22
C TYR A 24 25.62 -10.77 12.86
N THR A 25 24.98 -9.66 13.20
CA THR A 25 23.59 -9.62 13.69
C THR A 25 22.87 -8.37 13.18
N ILE A 26 21.54 -8.38 13.28
CA ILE A 26 20.67 -7.24 13.04
C ILE A 26 20.30 -6.58 14.37
N LYS A 27 20.17 -5.24 14.37
CA LYS A 27 19.59 -4.46 15.46
C LYS A 27 18.83 -3.25 14.90
N ILE A 28 18.02 -2.61 15.76
CA ILE A 28 17.49 -1.27 15.50
C ILE A 28 18.67 -0.30 15.47
N ALA A 29 18.80 0.47 14.41
CA ALA A 29 19.92 1.40 14.21
C ALA A 29 19.92 2.51 15.28
N SER A 30 21.10 2.82 15.82
CA SER A 30 21.34 4.02 16.63
C SER A 30 21.18 5.29 15.79
N GLU A 31 21.16 6.47 16.43
CA GLU A 31 21.07 7.75 15.70
C GLU A 31 22.29 7.98 14.80
N GLU A 32 23.48 7.55 15.22
CA GLU A 32 24.70 7.58 14.42
C GLU A 32 24.59 6.64 13.21
N GLN A 33 24.07 5.42 13.41
CA GLN A 33 23.85 4.46 12.34
C GLN A 33 22.77 4.94 11.35
N LYS A 34 21.72 5.64 11.81
CA LYS A 34 20.73 6.29 10.93
C LYS A 34 21.35 7.39 10.08
N LYS A 35 22.26 8.20 10.65
CA LYS A 35 23.01 9.19 9.85
C LYS A 35 23.85 8.50 8.78
N ALA A 36 24.57 7.43 9.14
CA ALA A 36 25.32 6.62 8.19
C ALA A 36 24.42 5.97 7.11
N HIS A 37 23.19 5.61 7.46
CA HIS A 37 22.21 5.14 6.50
C HIS A 37 21.86 6.21 5.47
N PHE A 38 21.58 7.45 5.89
CA PHE A 38 21.29 8.55 4.97
C PHE A 38 22.48 8.89 4.08
N GLU A 39 23.70 8.83 4.61
CA GLU A 39 24.91 8.97 3.80
C GLU A 39 25.02 7.85 2.76
N ALA A 40 24.73 6.60 3.12
CA ALA A 40 24.72 5.49 2.18
C ALA A 40 23.63 5.67 1.10
N CYS A 41 22.42 6.09 1.48
CA CYS A 41 21.34 6.42 0.53
C CYS A 41 21.79 7.49 -0.49
N TRP A 42 22.58 8.48 -0.06
CA TRP A 42 23.12 9.52 -0.94
C TRP A 42 24.13 8.96 -1.97
N GLU A 43 24.94 7.97 -1.57
CA GLU A 43 25.88 7.28 -2.47
C GLU A 43 25.17 6.51 -3.61
N MET A 44 23.86 6.30 -3.53
CA MET A 44 23.10 5.62 -4.58
C MET A 44 23.00 6.49 -5.84
N PRO A 45 23.56 6.08 -6.99
CA PRO A 45 23.60 6.91 -8.19
C PRO A 45 22.22 7.35 -8.73
N ASN A 46 21.15 6.64 -8.35
CA ASN A 46 19.83 6.75 -8.98
C ASN A 46 18.72 7.25 -8.05
N TRP A 47 18.97 7.42 -6.76
CA TRP A 47 17.97 7.89 -5.79
C TRP A 47 17.86 9.40 -5.66
N PRO A 48 18.93 10.18 -5.84
CA PRO A 48 18.81 11.63 -5.89
C PRO A 48 18.04 12.18 -7.12
N GLY A 49 17.52 11.33 -8.02
CA GLY A 49 16.83 11.80 -9.23
C GLY A 49 17.70 12.70 -10.12
N GLU A 50 17.07 13.61 -10.87
CA GLU A 50 17.75 14.61 -11.72
C GLU A 50 18.70 15.55 -10.96
N LEU A 51 18.70 15.58 -9.62
CA LEU A 51 19.75 16.29 -8.86
C LEU A 51 21.16 15.76 -9.18
N ASN A 52 21.30 14.58 -9.78
CA ASN A 52 22.56 13.87 -9.87
C ASN A 52 23.31 13.99 -11.21
N ARG A 53 22.71 14.53 -12.29
CA ARG A 53 23.41 14.59 -13.59
C ARG A 53 24.39 15.75 -13.71
N GLU A 54 24.10 16.90 -13.10
CA GLU A 54 24.96 18.10 -13.21
C GLU A 54 25.69 18.49 -11.91
N ASN A 55 25.26 18.02 -10.73
CA ASN A 55 25.71 18.58 -9.44
C ASN A 55 26.69 17.72 -8.61
N ARG A 56 27.31 16.67 -9.17
CA ARG A 56 28.33 15.88 -8.43
C ARG A 56 29.55 16.69 -7.97
N THR A 57 29.73 17.90 -8.51
CA THR A 57 30.79 18.85 -8.16
C THR A 57 30.50 19.67 -6.91
N ASN A 58 29.24 19.74 -6.44
CA ASN A 58 28.83 20.70 -5.42
C ASN A 58 28.78 20.13 -3.98
N GLY A 59 29.53 19.05 -3.71
CA GLY A 59 29.94 18.50 -2.39
C GLY A 59 29.22 18.97 -1.10
N TRP A 60 28.72 18.01 -0.31
CA TRP A 60 28.25 18.16 1.09
C TRP A 60 26.99 19.02 1.35
N TRP A 61 26.77 20.15 0.66
CA TRP A 61 25.53 20.96 0.82
C TRP A 61 24.27 20.18 0.39
N MET A 62 24.39 19.34 -0.64
CA MET A 62 23.31 18.48 -1.12
C MET A 62 23.04 17.28 -0.21
N VAL A 63 24.05 16.78 0.52
CA VAL A 63 23.86 15.76 1.57
C VAL A 63 22.97 16.31 2.68
N LYS A 64 23.12 17.59 3.03
CA LYS A 64 22.23 18.25 4.00
C LYS A 64 20.79 18.38 3.49
N GLN A 65 20.60 18.68 2.20
CA GLN A 65 19.26 18.73 1.60
C GLN A 65 18.62 17.33 1.55
N PHE A 66 19.41 16.32 1.25
CA PHE A 66 18.98 14.92 1.29
C PHE A 66 18.65 14.46 2.71
N ALA A 67 19.47 14.82 3.71
CA ALA A 67 19.16 14.56 5.11
C ALA A 67 17.87 15.26 5.55
N LYS A 68 17.64 16.52 5.14
CA LYS A 68 16.37 17.22 5.38
C LYS A 68 15.19 16.53 4.71
N PHE A 69 15.36 15.98 3.51
CA PHE A 69 14.35 15.16 2.85
C PHE A 69 13.99 13.94 3.72
N PHE A 70 14.97 13.18 4.21
CA PHE A 70 14.71 12.03 5.09
C PHE A 70 14.08 12.44 6.42
N GLU A 71 14.56 13.51 7.05
CA GLU A 71 13.93 14.06 8.26
C GLU A 71 12.47 14.48 8.03
N SER A 72 12.16 15.05 6.86
CA SER A 72 10.77 15.38 6.49
C SER A 72 9.95 14.14 6.19
N HIS A 73 10.53 13.18 5.48
CA HIS A 73 9.89 11.93 5.08
C HIS A 73 9.37 11.18 6.33
N TYR A 74 10.14 11.11 7.41
CA TYR A 74 9.72 10.43 8.63
C TYR A 74 8.86 11.27 9.58
N LYS A 75 8.35 12.43 9.14
CA LYS A 75 7.29 13.18 9.87
C LYS A 75 5.88 12.78 9.45
N GLY A 76 5.74 12.00 8.37
CA GLY A 76 4.46 11.53 7.87
C GLY A 76 3.72 10.62 8.85
N ASP A 77 2.40 10.48 8.66
CA ASP A 77 1.52 9.66 9.51
C ASP A 77 2.03 8.22 9.71
N TRP A 78 2.71 7.64 8.71
CA TRP A 78 3.25 6.28 8.76
C TRP A 78 4.42 6.10 9.72
N SER A 79 5.09 7.19 10.12
CA SER A 79 6.26 7.15 10.99
C SER A 79 5.90 7.36 12.46
N LYS A 80 4.69 7.86 12.74
CA LYS A 80 4.16 8.05 14.10
C LYS A 80 4.19 6.75 14.90
N ASP A 81 4.37 6.89 16.21
CA ASP A 81 4.38 5.76 17.17
C ASP A 81 5.39 4.66 16.81
N ARG A 82 6.54 5.06 16.27
CA ARG A 82 7.60 4.19 15.74
C ARG A 82 7.12 3.26 14.62
N GLY A 83 6.16 3.75 13.81
CA GLY A 83 5.66 3.04 12.64
C GLY A 83 6.73 2.83 11.57
N THR A 84 7.83 3.59 11.62
CA THR A 84 9.02 3.37 10.79
C THR A 84 10.25 3.09 11.64
N LEU A 85 11.00 2.06 11.27
CA LEU A 85 12.23 1.67 11.95
C LEU A 85 13.36 1.41 10.96
N HIS A 86 14.54 1.89 11.32
CA HIS A 86 15.80 1.59 10.63
C HIS A 86 16.49 0.44 11.33
N TRP A 87 16.97 -0.51 10.54
CA TRP A 87 17.74 -1.64 11.02
C TRP A 87 19.12 -1.63 10.37
N ALA A 88 20.11 -2.05 11.14
CA ALA A 88 21.48 -2.15 10.69
C ALA A 88 22.00 -3.58 10.87
N LEU A 89 22.74 -4.07 9.88
CA LEU A 89 23.61 -5.23 10.04
C LEU A 89 24.94 -4.77 10.64
N VAL A 90 25.31 -5.35 11.77
CA VAL A 90 26.50 -4.99 12.55
C VAL A 90 27.25 -6.25 12.95
N ARG A 91 28.51 -6.09 13.38
CA ARG A 91 29.23 -7.19 14.02
C ARG A 91 28.65 -7.45 15.42
N ARG A 92 28.65 -8.71 15.85
CA ARG A 92 28.17 -9.08 17.19
C ARG A 92 29.06 -8.57 18.31
N ASP A 93 30.36 -8.51 18.09
CA ASP A 93 31.35 -8.01 19.05
C ASP A 93 31.46 -6.48 19.06
N ASP A 94 30.84 -5.79 18.09
CA ASP A 94 30.78 -4.34 18.00
C ASP A 94 29.42 -3.85 17.46
N PRO A 95 28.33 -3.97 18.26
CA PRO A 95 26.97 -3.66 17.80
C PRO A 95 26.73 -2.15 17.60
N GLU A 96 27.53 -1.28 18.20
CA GLU A 96 27.46 0.18 17.99
C GLU A 96 28.43 0.66 16.90
N GLY A 97 29.26 -0.25 16.37
CA GLY A 97 30.22 0.04 15.34
C GLY A 97 29.62 0.29 13.96
N GLU A 98 30.50 0.15 12.97
CA GLU A 98 30.18 0.43 11.58
C GLU A 98 29.09 -0.52 11.03
N PRO A 99 27.99 0.02 10.46
CA PRO A 99 26.97 -0.78 9.82
C PRO A 99 27.40 -1.24 8.42
N TYR A 100 27.11 -2.50 8.11
CA TYR A 100 27.49 -3.17 6.85
C TYR A 100 26.36 -3.17 5.81
N SER A 101 25.11 -3.04 6.25
CA SER A 101 23.94 -2.86 5.40
C SER A 101 22.78 -2.35 6.24
N PHE A 102 21.80 -1.73 5.59
CA PHE A 102 20.60 -1.18 6.21
C PHE A 102 19.33 -1.70 5.54
N ILE A 103 18.23 -1.63 6.27
CA ILE A 103 16.88 -1.91 5.81
C ILE A 103 15.91 -1.11 6.68
N VAL A 104 14.83 -0.62 6.09
CA VAL A 104 13.78 0.12 6.80
C VAL A 104 12.47 -0.65 6.71
N THR A 105 11.74 -0.66 7.82
CA THR A 105 10.45 -1.35 7.92
C THR A 105 9.34 -0.38 8.27
N LEU A 106 8.24 -0.42 7.52
CA LEU A 106 7.03 0.37 7.80
C LEU A 106 5.90 -0.54 8.28
N ARG A 107 5.38 -0.25 9.46
CA ARG A 107 4.31 -1.00 10.10
C ARG A 107 2.97 -0.67 9.47
N ARG A 108 2.20 -1.70 9.10
CA ARG A 108 0.88 -1.58 8.47
C ARG A 108 -0.11 -2.56 9.08
N ARG A 109 -1.36 -2.14 9.23
CA ARG A 109 -2.45 -3.03 9.65
C ARG A 109 -2.97 -3.79 8.44
N CYS A 110 -3.44 -4.99 8.68
CA CYS A 110 -4.14 -5.78 7.68
C CYS A 110 -5.36 -6.49 8.26
N PHE A 111 -6.20 -6.94 7.33
CA PHE A 111 -7.28 -7.88 7.57
C PHE A 111 -6.92 -9.22 6.94
N ILE A 112 -7.22 -10.30 7.65
CA ILE A 112 -6.91 -11.68 7.26
C ILE A 112 -8.22 -12.47 7.34
N LYS A 113 -8.57 -13.16 6.26
CA LYS A 113 -9.79 -14.00 6.20
C LYS A 113 -9.40 -15.40 5.76
N GLN A 114 -9.67 -16.38 6.62
CA GLN A 114 -9.51 -17.80 6.35
C GLN A 114 -10.87 -18.45 6.08
N GLN A 115 -10.89 -19.62 5.46
CA GLN A 115 -12.11 -20.28 4.96
C GLN A 115 -13.20 -20.46 6.03
N GLN A 116 -12.81 -20.75 7.28
CA GLN A 116 -13.73 -21.07 8.38
C GLN A 116 -13.67 -20.07 9.54
N HIS A 117 -12.88 -19.00 9.41
CA HIS A 117 -12.68 -18.03 10.49
C HIS A 117 -13.29 -16.68 10.14
N ASP A 118 -13.67 -15.92 11.17
CA ASP A 118 -13.94 -14.50 11.02
C ASP A 118 -12.70 -13.72 10.57
N ILE A 119 -12.93 -12.47 10.15
CA ILE A 119 -11.84 -11.57 9.79
C ILE A 119 -10.97 -11.33 11.04
N LYS A 120 -9.71 -11.74 10.95
CA LYS A 120 -8.68 -11.44 11.94
C LYS A 120 -7.99 -10.14 11.55
N ARG A 121 -7.61 -9.36 12.56
CA ARG A 121 -6.74 -8.20 12.40
C ARG A 121 -5.29 -8.66 12.55
N GLY A 122 -4.41 -8.07 11.76
CA GLY A 122 -3.00 -8.41 11.77
C GLY A 122 -2.11 -7.23 11.43
N TRP A 123 -0.83 -7.52 11.36
CA TRP A 123 0.20 -6.58 10.96
C TRP A 123 1.05 -7.17 9.86
N TYR A 124 1.41 -6.35 8.87
CA TYR A 124 2.53 -6.66 8.00
C TYR A 124 3.51 -5.50 8.00
N TYR A 125 4.73 -5.81 7.59
CA TYR A 125 5.77 -4.82 7.44
C TYR A 125 6.12 -4.66 5.97
N ALA A 126 5.87 -3.45 5.51
CA ALA A 126 6.49 -2.93 4.33
C ALA A 126 8.05 -2.95 4.55
N ILE A 127 8.86 -3.42 3.58
CA ILE A 127 10.35 -3.37 3.48
C ILE A 127 10.92 -2.39 2.40
N THR A 128 11.75 -1.40 2.79
CA THR A 128 12.34 -0.34 1.93
C THR A 128 13.79 -0.11 2.27
N GLU A 129 14.43 0.75 1.47
CA GLU A 129 15.75 1.30 1.78
C GLU A 129 16.75 0.19 2.12
N VAL A 130 16.72 -0.90 1.34
CA VAL A 130 17.69 -1.98 1.48
C VAL A 130 19.00 -1.52 0.86
N ILE A 131 19.81 -0.86 1.67
CA ILE A 131 20.99 -0.15 1.22
C ILE A 131 22.25 -0.76 1.83
N THR A 132 23.17 -1.18 0.96
CA THR A 132 24.54 -1.54 1.35
C THR A 132 25.50 -0.42 0.94
N PRO A 133 26.25 0.18 1.89
CA PRO A 133 27.29 1.18 1.58
C PRO A 133 28.24 0.70 0.48
N LEU A 134 28.74 1.61 -0.37
CA LEU A 134 29.49 1.24 -1.57
C LEU A 134 30.65 0.27 -1.30
N ARG A 135 31.39 0.50 -0.20
CA ARG A 135 32.54 -0.32 0.23
C ARG A 135 32.19 -1.75 0.65
N HIS A 136 30.92 -2.02 0.97
CA HIS A 136 30.43 -3.31 1.47
C HIS A 136 29.62 -4.10 0.43
N ARG A 137 29.35 -3.53 -0.74
CA ARG A 137 28.53 -4.18 -1.77
C ARG A 137 29.18 -5.44 -2.33
N ARG A 138 28.32 -6.34 -2.85
CA ARG A 138 28.69 -7.62 -3.48
C ARG A 138 29.32 -8.64 -2.52
N LYS A 139 29.24 -8.39 -1.21
CA LYS A 139 29.75 -9.29 -0.16
C LYS A 139 28.67 -10.14 0.51
N GLY A 140 27.39 -9.88 0.23
CA GLY A 140 26.25 -10.64 0.74
C GLY A 140 25.56 -10.04 1.98
N TYR A 141 26.02 -8.89 2.48
CA TYR A 141 25.47 -8.26 3.69
C TYR A 141 23.97 -7.95 3.62
N ALA A 142 23.46 -7.35 2.54
CA ALA A 142 22.01 -7.13 2.38
C ALA A 142 21.21 -8.44 2.43
N THR A 143 21.70 -9.51 1.80
CA THR A 143 21.03 -10.81 1.81
C THR A 143 20.94 -11.38 3.22
N HIS A 144 22.03 -11.30 4.00
CA HIS A 144 22.02 -11.79 5.38
C HIS A 144 21.17 -10.90 6.31
N LEU A 145 21.23 -9.58 6.14
CA LEU A 145 20.36 -8.65 6.87
C LEU A 145 18.88 -8.99 6.69
N CYS A 146 18.44 -9.19 5.44
CA CYS A 146 17.06 -9.55 5.15
C CYS A 146 16.69 -10.92 5.74
N ARG A 147 17.59 -11.91 5.70
CA ARG A 147 17.39 -13.24 6.32
C ARG A 147 17.15 -13.12 7.83
N LEU A 148 17.95 -12.31 8.53
CA LEU A 148 17.78 -12.08 9.97
C LEU A 148 16.49 -11.31 10.27
N LEU A 149 16.11 -10.36 9.40
CA LEU A 149 14.90 -9.55 9.58
C LEU A 149 13.62 -10.40 9.61
N HIS A 150 13.51 -11.47 8.80
CA HIS A 150 12.37 -12.38 8.85
C HIS A 150 12.11 -12.90 10.26
N TYR A 151 13.17 -13.35 10.94
CA TYR A 151 13.09 -13.85 12.31
C TYR A 151 12.77 -12.76 13.31
N VAL A 152 13.30 -11.56 13.14
CA VAL A 152 12.94 -10.41 14.01
C VAL A 152 11.45 -10.11 13.90
N LEU A 153 10.93 -9.99 12.67
CA LEU A 153 9.55 -9.59 12.42
C LEU A 153 8.53 -10.65 12.87
N ALA A 154 8.82 -11.93 12.64
CA ALA A 154 7.89 -13.01 12.98
C ALA A 154 8.06 -13.56 14.40
N SER A 155 9.08 -13.14 15.15
CA SER A 155 9.24 -13.57 16.55
C SER A 155 8.02 -13.15 17.38
N PRO A 156 7.55 -14.00 18.32
CA PRO A 156 6.43 -13.65 19.19
C PRO A 156 6.76 -12.42 20.05
N ARG A 157 5.72 -11.73 20.50
CA ARG A 157 5.82 -10.62 21.44
C ARG A 157 4.98 -10.95 22.68
N PRO A 158 5.36 -10.44 23.88
CA PRO A 158 4.42 -10.44 24.99
C PRO A 158 3.16 -9.69 24.56
N GLU A 159 1.98 -10.24 24.84
CA GLU A 159 0.73 -9.50 24.69
C GLU A 159 0.80 -8.29 25.63
N LEU A 160 0.99 -7.11 25.05
CA LEU A 160 0.84 -5.84 25.74
C LEU A 160 -0.39 -5.18 25.16
N ASP A 161 -1.30 -4.73 26.02
CA ASP A 161 -2.38 -3.83 25.62
C ASP A 161 -1.75 -2.63 24.92
N CYS A 162 -1.93 -2.56 23.61
CA CYS A 162 -1.44 -1.45 22.81
C CYS A 162 -2.05 -0.18 23.43
N PRO A 163 -1.24 0.85 23.81
CA PRO A 163 -1.80 2.13 24.20
C PRO A 163 -2.79 2.54 23.12
N SER A 164 -4.02 2.83 23.52
CA SER A 164 -5.04 3.30 22.59
C SER A 164 -4.41 4.42 21.77
N LEU A 165 -4.31 4.21 20.46
CA LEU A 165 -3.87 5.24 19.53
C LEU A 165 -4.91 6.34 19.61
N SER A 166 -4.66 7.31 20.48
CA SER A 166 -5.54 8.39 20.88
C SER A 166 -5.71 9.35 19.70
N GLY A 167 -6.68 9.04 18.86
CA GLY A 167 -7.04 9.88 17.72
C GLY A 167 -8.33 9.50 17.00
N VAL A 168 -8.97 8.40 17.38
CA VAL A 168 -10.29 8.03 16.85
C VAL A 168 -11.19 7.66 18.02
N THR A 169 -11.87 8.65 18.58
CA THR A 169 -13.03 8.40 19.44
C THR A 169 -14.10 7.77 18.55
N ILE A 170 -14.29 6.46 18.67
CA ILE A 170 -15.42 5.76 18.04
C ILE A 170 -16.65 6.12 18.87
N THR A 171 -17.30 7.23 18.58
CA THR A 171 -18.70 7.44 18.99
C THR A 171 -19.60 6.81 17.94
N THR A 172 -19.67 5.49 17.93
CA THR A 172 -20.83 4.79 17.36
C THR A 172 -21.21 3.68 18.33
N SER A 173 -22.49 3.61 18.63
CA SER A 173 -23.18 2.56 19.38
C SER A 173 -23.15 1.23 18.62
N SER A 174 -21.97 0.72 18.29
CA SER A 174 -21.80 -0.64 17.77
C SER A 174 -21.12 -1.47 18.84
N LYS A 175 -21.90 -2.36 19.47
CA LYS A 175 -21.38 -3.53 20.19
C LYS A 175 -20.69 -4.44 19.18
N GLN A 176 -19.47 -4.11 18.75
CA GLN A 176 -18.49 -5.03 18.15
C GLN A 176 -17.34 -4.19 17.60
N LEU A 177 -16.31 -3.99 18.39
CA LEU A 177 -14.94 -4.45 18.11
C LEU A 177 -14.06 -3.95 19.26
N GLY A 178 -13.45 -4.88 19.99
CA GLY A 178 -12.48 -4.58 21.04
C GLY A 178 -11.19 -3.93 20.50
N PRO A 179 -10.18 -3.70 21.36
CA PRO A 179 -8.85 -3.25 20.94
C PRO A 179 -8.28 -4.15 19.83
N PHE A 180 -7.30 -3.64 19.07
CA PHE A 180 -6.57 -4.42 18.05
C PHE A 180 -5.82 -5.56 18.75
N THR A 181 -6.47 -6.71 18.94
CA THR A 181 -5.86 -7.91 19.48
C THR A 181 -5.14 -8.65 18.35
N GLN A 182 -3.90 -9.03 18.61
CA GLN A 182 -3.02 -9.72 17.67
C GLN A 182 -3.56 -11.13 17.37
N SER A 183 -3.26 -11.64 16.17
CA SER A 183 -3.52 -13.06 15.85
C SER A 183 -2.80 -13.98 16.85
N ASP A 184 -3.38 -15.16 17.10
CA ASP A 184 -2.78 -16.19 17.96
C ASP A 184 -1.32 -16.46 17.55
N PRO A 185 -0.33 -16.20 18.43
CA PRO A 185 1.09 -16.36 18.12
C PRO A 185 1.49 -17.80 17.79
N SER A 186 0.63 -18.79 18.06
CA SER A 186 0.84 -20.20 17.69
C SER A 186 0.69 -20.50 16.19
N SER A 187 0.18 -19.56 15.38
CA SER A 187 -0.07 -19.73 13.93
C SER A 187 1.08 -19.32 13.00
N ILE A 188 2.26 -19.01 13.54
CA ILE A 188 3.46 -18.61 12.77
C ILE A 188 4.49 -19.74 12.78
N ALA A 189 4.67 -20.43 11.65
CA ALA A 189 5.65 -21.48 11.45
C ALA A 189 6.89 -21.00 10.67
N LEU A 190 7.78 -20.26 11.34
CA LEU A 190 9.14 -20.10 10.79
C LEU A 190 9.94 -21.41 10.95
N PRO A 191 10.76 -21.81 9.96
CA PRO A 191 11.75 -22.85 10.16
C PRO A 191 12.72 -22.46 11.29
N PRO A 192 13.30 -23.43 12.04
CA PRO A 192 14.26 -23.13 13.11
C PRO A 192 15.38 -22.21 12.65
N PHE A 193 15.83 -21.31 13.54
CA PHE A 193 16.92 -20.40 13.23
C PHE A 193 18.18 -21.20 12.85
N PRO A 194 18.78 -21.00 11.66
CA PRO A 194 19.90 -21.80 11.22
C PRO A 194 21.14 -21.62 12.10
N ALA A 195 21.67 -22.71 12.66
CA ALA A 195 22.86 -22.68 13.52
C ALA A 195 24.10 -22.05 12.83
N LYS A 196 24.22 -22.21 11.51
CA LYS A 196 25.30 -21.61 10.71
C LYS A 196 25.24 -20.08 10.61
N TRP A 197 24.16 -19.45 11.07
CA TRP A 197 24.01 -17.99 11.17
C TRP A 197 24.35 -17.49 12.58
N GLY A 198 24.87 -18.36 13.45
CA GLY A 198 25.17 -18.05 14.84
C GLY A 198 23.93 -18.06 15.72
N ALA A 199 23.89 -17.15 16.69
CA ALA A 199 22.73 -16.98 17.57
C ALA A 199 21.61 -16.18 16.88
N PRO A 200 20.33 -16.42 17.19
CA PRO A 200 19.25 -15.58 16.71
C PRO A 200 19.46 -14.10 17.12
N PRO A 201 18.87 -13.14 16.37
CA PRO A 201 18.88 -11.74 16.77
C PRO A 201 18.31 -11.56 18.19
N ALA A 202 18.78 -10.53 18.89
CA ALA A 202 18.25 -10.19 20.20
C ALA A 202 16.74 -9.93 20.13
N ALA A 203 16.01 -10.36 21.16
CA ALA A 203 14.60 -10.08 21.28
C ALA A 203 14.36 -8.55 21.32
N ILE A 204 13.24 -8.12 20.75
CA ILE A 204 12.81 -6.73 20.86
C ILE A 204 12.56 -6.40 22.35
N PRO A 205 13.13 -5.30 22.87
CA PRO A 205 12.88 -4.89 24.25
C PRO A 205 11.37 -4.78 24.53
N ASN A 206 10.95 -5.19 25.73
CA ASN A 206 9.53 -5.22 26.10
C ASN A 206 8.89 -3.82 25.98
N GLU A 207 9.61 -2.73 26.27
CA GLU A 207 9.09 -1.38 26.08
C GLU A 207 8.78 -1.01 24.62
N LEU A 208 9.34 -1.76 23.65
CA LEU A 208 9.09 -1.57 22.22
C LEU A 208 8.07 -2.57 21.66
N ALA A 209 7.66 -3.59 22.40
CA ALA A 209 6.79 -4.65 21.88
C ALA A 209 5.43 -4.12 21.38
N GLY A 210 4.82 -3.14 22.06
CA GLY A 210 3.58 -2.48 21.59
C GLY A 210 3.76 -1.60 20.33
N HIS A 211 5.00 -1.18 20.06
CA HIS A 211 5.36 -0.43 18.86
C HIS A 211 5.79 -1.33 17.69
N ILE A 212 6.25 -2.54 17.98
CA ILE A 212 6.77 -3.51 17.02
C ILE A 212 6.02 -4.84 17.17
N PRO A 213 4.70 -4.86 16.89
CA PRO A 213 3.91 -6.09 16.94
C PRO A 213 4.51 -7.16 16.03
N GLN A 214 4.33 -8.42 16.41
CA GLN A 214 4.69 -9.55 15.55
C GLN A 214 3.99 -9.45 14.18
N ALA A 215 4.76 -9.67 13.12
CA ALA A 215 4.29 -9.57 11.76
C ALA A 215 3.62 -10.90 11.32
N ASN A 216 2.48 -10.80 10.64
CA ASN A 216 1.92 -11.92 9.87
C ASN A 216 2.64 -12.10 8.53
N GLY A 217 3.27 -11.04 8.02
CA GLY A 217 4.05 -11.08 6.80
C GLY A 217 4.80 -9.77 6.54
N SER A 218 5.48 -9.72 5.41
CA SER A 218 6.14 -8.52 4.91
C SER A 218 6.00 -8.39 3.40
N LEU A 219 6.08 -7.16 2.88
CA LEU A 219 5.96 -6.88 1.47
C LEU A 219 6.95 -5.79 1.03
N LEU A 220 7.24 -5.71 -0.26
CA LEU A 220 8.11 -4.70 -0.86
C LEU A 220 7.75 -4.45 -2.32
N TRP A 221 8.09 -3.26 -2.83
CA TRP A 221 8.11 -2.97 -4.26
C TRP A 221 9.58 -2.83 -4.68
N SER A 222 10.05 -3.76 -5.51
CA SER A 222 11.46 -3.94 -5.81
C SER A 222 11.92 -3.08 -6.99
N ASP A 223 12.91 -2.21 -6.74
CA ASP A 223 13.66 -1.49 -7.79
C ASP A 223 14.73 -2.35 -8.46
N ILE A 224 15.00 -3.53 -7.90
CA ILE A 224 15.93 -4.51 -8.45
C ILE A 224 15.18 -5.77 -8.85
N ASP A 225 15.88 -6.71 -9.47
CA ASP A 225 15.29 -8.01 -9.77
C ASP A 225 14.77 -8.67 -8.48
N ILE A 226 13.49 -9.01 -8.46
CA ILE A 226 12.83 -9.60 -7.31
C ILE A 226 13.45 -10.95 -6.92
N ALA A 227 14.11 -11.64 -7.85
CA ALA A 227 14.88 -12.83 -7.57
C ALA A 227 15.98 -12.59 -6.51
N PHE A 228 16.46 -11.35 -6.34
CA PHE A 228 17.34 -10.99 -5.23
C PHE A 228 16.67 -11.26 -3.88
N TYR A 229 15.46 -10.75 -3.68
CA TYR A 229 14.72 -10.91 -2.44
C TYR A 229 14.21 -12.34 -2.25
N GLY A 230 13.97 -13.08 -3.32
CA GLY A 230 13.72 -14.52 -3.24
C GLY A 230 14.88 -15.31 -2.61
N ARG A 231 16.13 -14.87 -2.80
CA ARG A 231 17.34 -15.50 -2.21
C ARG A 231 17.59 -15.11 -0.75
N CYS A 232 16.90 -14.09 -0.25
CA CYS A 232 16.94 -13.71 1.16
C CYS A 232 16.06 -14.68 1.97
N THR A 233 16.48 -15.94 2.03
CA THR A 233 15.67 -17.06 2.50
C THR A 233 15.09 -16.89 3.92
N VAL A 234 13.91 -17.46 4.13
CA VAL A 234 13.43 -17.81 5.47
C VAL A 234 14.05 -19.15 5.83
N GLY A 235 14.87 -19.21 6.88
CA GLY A 235 15.71 -20.38 7.13
C GLY A 235 16.69 -20.65 5.98
N LEU A 236 17.00 -21.94 5.73
CA LEU A 236 18.01 -22.31 4.75
C LEU A 236 17.51 -22.34 3.31
N ASP A 237 16.27 -22.77 3.10
CA ASP A 237 15.80 -23.20 1.78
C ASP A 237 14.51 -22.50 1.33
N GLN A 238 13.69 -22.01 2.26
CA GLN A 238 12.43 -21.35 1.90
C GLN A 238 12.74 -19.97 1.30
N PRO A 239 12.22 -19.63 0.11
CA PRO A 239 12.39 -18.32 -0.48
C PRO A 239 11.92 -17.19 0.46
N GLY A 240 12.60 -16.05 0.40
CA GLY A 240 12.25 -14.85 1.17
C GLY A 240 10.97 -14.20 0.65
N TRP A 241 11.11 -13.20 -0.23
CA TRP A 241 9.97 -12.58 -0.91
C TRP A 241 9.76 -13.20 -2.28
N CYS A 242 8.52 -13.62 -2.53
CA CYS A 242 8.07 -14.13 -3.82
C CYS A 242 7.19 -13.08 -4.51
N SER A 243 7.07 -13.18 -5.84
CA SER A 243 6.25 -12.30 -6.66
C SER A 243 5.52 -13.08 -7.72
N ALA A 244 4.31 -12.63 -8.03
CA ALA A 244 3.45 -13.18 -9.06
C ALA A 244 3.32 -12.16 -10.22
N PRO A 245 3.68 -12.52 -11.47
CA PRO A 245 3.58 -11.60 -12.60
C PRO A 245 2.18 -10.99 -12.79
N GLU A 246 1.12 -11.76 -12.53
CA GLU A 246 -0.28 -11.34 -12.63
C GLU A 246 -0.69 -10.28 -11.59
N GLU A 247 0.12 -10.06 -10.56
CA GLU A 247 -0.08 -9.01 -9.57
C GLU A 247 0.66 -7.71 -9.94
N ASN A 248 1.39 -7.71 -11.05
CA ASN A 248 2.31 -6.63 -11.44
C ASN A 248 1.90 -5.91 -12.73
N TYR A 249 0.61 -5.95 -13.09
CA TYR A 249 0.13 -5.16 -14.22
C TYR A 249 0.28 -3.65 -13.98
N LYS A 250 0.50 -2.92 -15.07
CA LYS A 250 0.34 -1.47 -15.15
C LYS A 250 -0.52 -1.12 -16.36
N LEU A 251 -1.34 -0.10 -16.20
CA LEU A 251 -2.09 0.57 -17.23
C LEU A 251 -1.50 1.97 -17.39
N VAL A 252 -1.12 2.34 -18.62
CA VAL A 252 -0.64 3.68 -18.97
C VAL A 252 -1.57 4.27 -20.02
N TRP A 253 -1.92 5.54 -19.90
CA TRP A 253 -2.76 6.25 -20.87
C TRP A 253 -2.35 7.71 -21.03
N ALA A 254 -2.75 8.32 -22.15
CA ALA A 254 -2.52 9.71 -22.46
C ALA A 254 -3.47 10.64 -21.68
N LEU A 255 -2.90 11.69 -21.08
CA LEU A 255 -3.64 12.82 -20.54
C LEU A 255 -3.92 13.83 -21.65
N ARG A 256 -5.04 14.54 -21.55
CA ARG A 256 -5.46 15.53 -22.54
C ARG A 256 -5.40 16.94 -21.96
N PRO A 257 -4.81 17.91 -22.67
CA PRO A 257 -4.90 19.31 -22.27
C PRO A 257 -6.36 19.76 -22.26
N VAL A 258 -6.77 20.43 -21.19
CA VAL A 258 -8.11 21.03 -21.07
C VAL A 258 -8.02 22.51 -21.41
N ASN A 259 -8.95 23.05 -22.19
CA ASN A 259 -9.02 24.49 -22.40
C ASN A 259 -9.92 25.11 -21.33
N LEU A 260 -9.31 25.59 -20.24
CA LEU A 260 -10.01 26.12 -19.08
C LEU A 260 -10.96 27.30 -19.40
N GLU A 261 -10.72 28.06 -20.47
CA GLU A 261 -11.55 29.21 -20.86
C GLU A 261 -12.81 28.78 -21.63
N SER A 262 -12.69 27.84 -22.58
CA SER A 262 -13.86 27.32 -23.31
C SER A 262 -14.65 26.30 -22.48
N ASP A 263 -13.96 25.59 -21.58
CA ASP A 263 -14.57 24.51 -20.80
C ASP A 263 -15.31 24.98 -19.56
N ASN A 264 -15.17 26.23 -19.14
CA ASN A 264 -16.09 26.83 -18.16
C ASN A 264 -17.48 27.12 -18.79
N GLN A 265 -17.55 27.31 -20.11
CA GLN A 265 -18.81 27.48 -20.83
C GLN A 265 -19.45 26.11 -21.13
N THR A 266 -18.67 25.12 -21.58
CA THR A 266 -19.15 23.74 -21.78
C THR A 266 -19.31 22.97 -20.48
N ALA A 267 -18.66 23.33 -19.36
CA ALA A 267 -18.96 22.76 -18.04
C ALA A 267 -20.45 22.93 -17.72
N SER A 268 -21.04 24.08 -18.04
CA SER A 268 -22.47 24.32 -17.81
C SER A 268 -23.42 23.49 -18.67
N ASP A 269 -22.97 22.95 -19.81
CA ASP A 269 -23.73 22.11 -20.74
C ASP A 269 -23.35 20.62 -20.69
N PHE A 270 -22.13 20.29 -20.25
CA PHE A 270 -21.58 18.94 -20.07
C PHE A 270 -21.87 18.41 -18.65
N ASP A 271 -21.85 19.27 -17.62
CA ASP A 271 -22.36 18.96 -16.26
C ASP A 271 -23.86 18.64 -16.26
N ARG A 272 -24.61 19.05 -17.30
CA ARG A 272 -26.02 18.70 -17.46
C ARG A 272 -26.26 17.28 -17.99
N ASN A 273 -25.26 16.67 -18.63
CA ASN A 273 -25.39 15.35 -19.27
C ASN A 273 -24.60 14.24 -18.57
N ILE A 274 -23.75 14.55 -17.60
CA ILE A 274 -23.15 13.58 -16.68
C ILE A 274 -23.46 14.05 -15.26
N ASN A 275 -24.47 13.45 -14.61
CA ASN A 275 -24.90 13.76 -13.23
C ASN A 275 -23.85 13.45 -12.13
N ALA A 276 -22.57 13.27 -12.48
CA ALA A 276 -21.52 12.79 -11.58
C ALA A 276 -20.52 13.91 -11.25
N THR A 277 -20.69 14.55 -10.09
CA THR A 277 -19.72 15.50 -9.55
C THR A 277 -18.68 14.76 -8.70
N TRP A 278 -17.43 14.70 -9.18
CA TRP A 278 -16.30 14.16 -8.45
C TRP A 278 -15.81 15.16 -7.38
N GLU A 279 -15.96 14.82 -6.11
CA GLU A 279 -15.52 15.63 -4.96
C GLU A 279 -14.03 15.43 -4.69
N PRO A 280 -13.20 16.48 -4.59
CA PRO A 280 -11.80 16.34 -4.23
C PRO A 280 -11.62 15.90 -2.77
N ILE A 281 -10.65 15.02 -2.54
CA ILE A 281 -10.29 14.52 -1.21
C ILE A 281 -9.08 15.31 -0.71
N HIS A 282 -9.24 16.04 0.39
CA HIS A 282 -8.21 16.84 1.03
C HIS A 282 -7.86 16.30 2.42
N SER A 283 -6.91 16.95 3.11
CA SER A 283 -6.43 16.48 4.43
C SER A 283 -7.51 16.42 5.51
N ASP A 284 -8.51 17.29 5.43
CA ASP A 284 -9.66 17.37 6.34
C ASP A 284 -10.70 16.27 6.07
N THR A 285 -10.91 15.88 4.80
CA THR A 285 -11.87 14.82 4.42
C THR A 285 -11.26 13.41 4.41
N LEU A 286 -9.93 13.30 4.26
CA LEU A 286 -9.19 12.03 4.21
C LEU A 286 -9.45 11.09 5.41
N PRO A 287 -9.53 11.54 6.67
CA PRO A 287 -9.86 10.66 7.79
C PRO A 287 -11.22 9.96 7.65
N GLY A 288 -12.21 10.63 7.06
CA GLY A 288 -13.52 10.04 6.75
C GLY A 288 -13.41 8.96 5.67
N VAL A 289 -12.70 9.25 4.59
CA VAL A 289 -12.42 8.32 3.49
C VAL A 289 -11.69 7.07 3.99
N ARG A 290 -10.66 7.22 4.84
CA ARG A 290 -9.94 6.10 5.47
C ARG A 290 -10.89 5.15 6.22
N ARG A 291 -11.81 5.69 7.03
CA ARG A 291 -12.79 4.89 7.79
C ARG A 291 -13.80 4.19 6.87
N LEU A 292 -14.28 4.89 5.84
CA LEU A 292 -15.19 4.33 4.85
C LEU A 292 -14.54 3.14 4.14
N LEU A 293 -13.34 3.33 3.57
CA LEU A 293 -12.63 2.27 2.85
C LEU A 293 -12.27 1.09 3.75
N SER A 294 -11.89 1.31 5.00
CA SER A 294 -11.64 0.23 5.97
C SER A 294 -12.89 -0.62 6.24
N ARG A 295 -14.08 0.00 6.38
CA ARG A 295 -15.35 -0.72 6.52
C ARG A 295 -15.73 -1.46 5.24
N ALA A 296 -15.58 -0.81 4.10
CA ALA A 296 -15.93 -1.39 2.80
C ALA A 296 -15.04 -2.61 2.48
N VAL A 297 -13.73 -2.53 2.72
CA VAL A 297 -12.80 -3.66 2.57
C VAL A 297 -13.18 -4.81 3.51
N GLN A 298 -13.50 -4.54 4.77
CA GLN A 298 -14.00 -5.59 5.67
C GLN A 298 -15.31 -6.21 5.17
N SER A 299 -16.25 -5.41 4.67
CA SER A 299 -17.51 -5.90 4.11
C SER A 299 -17.27 -6.82 2.91
N LYS A 300 -16.39 -6.41 1.97
CA LYS A 300 -15.97 -7.23 0.83
C LYS A 300 -15.32 -8.55 1.28
N LEU A 301 -14.43 -8.49 2.27
CA LEU A 301 -13.80 -9.70 2.84
C LEU A 301 -14.79 -10.64 3.54
N ARG A 302 -15.85 -10.13 4.19
CA ARG A 302 -16.88 -10.98 4.80
C ARG A 302 -17.67 -11.76 3.74
N LYS A 303 -17.89 -11.15 2.57
CA LYS A 303 -18.58 -11.75 1.42
C LYS A 303 -17.68 -12.69 0.61
N CYS A 304 -16.35 -12.56 0.74
CA CYS A 304 -15.39 -13.40 0.06
C CYS A 304 -15.37 -14.82 0.66
N GLN A 305 -15.42 -15.83 -0.20
CA GLN A 305 -15.10 -17.21 0.16
C GLN A 305 -13.65 -17.48 -0.23
N PRO A 306 -12.68 -17.36 0.69
CA PRO A 306 -11.29 -17.58 0.33
C PRO A 306 -11.05 -19.06 0.03
N GLY A 307 -10.04 -19.32 -0.80
CA GLY A 307 -9.53 -20.69 -0.98
C GLY A 307 -8.89 -21.23 0.31
N SER A 308 -8.36 -22.45 0.23
CA SER A 308 -7.75 -23.16 1.36
C SER A 308 -6.64 -22.37 2.08
N GLY A 309 -5.91 -21.51 1.36
CA GLY A 309 -4.86 -20.65 1.93
C GLY A 309 -5.33 -19.38 2.64
N GLY A 310 -6.60 -18.98 2.49
CA GLY A 310 -7.05 -17.69 2.98
C GLY A 310 -6.70 -16.51 2.06
N VAL A 311 -7.12 -15.32 2.47
CA VAL A 311 -6.76 -14.04 1.85
C VAL A 311 -6.39 -13.01 2.89
N TYR A 312 -5.51 -12.07 2.54
CA TYR A 312 -5.25 -10.89 3.35
C TYR A 312 -5.27 -9.63 2.50
N THR A 313 -5.52 -8.48 3.12
CA THR A 313 -5.41 -7.18 2.47
C THR A 313 -5.00 -6.13 3.50
N ALA A 314 -4.37 -5.06 3.02
CA ALA A 314 -4.03 -3.95 3.87
C ALA A 314 -5.30 -3.21 4.34
N ASP A 315 -5.27 -2.69 5.57
CA ASP A 315 -6.30 -1.79 6.06
C ASP A 315 -6.03 -0.37 5.53
N PRO A 316 -6.90 0.21 4.67
CA PRO A 316 -6.73 1.58 4.17
C PRO A 316 -6.68 2.65 5.26
N ALA A 317 -7.21 2.34 6.46
CA ALA A 317 -7.11 3.22 7.61
C ALA A 317 -5.78 3.11 8.37
N SER A 318 -4.84 2.29 7.90
CA SER A 318 -3.47 2.29 8.41
C SER A 318 -2.86 3.69 8.27
N PRO A 319 -2.20 4.24 9.30
CA PRO A 319 -1.61 5.57 9.25
C PRO A 319 -0.69 5.76 8.03
N GLY A 320 -1.02 6.74 7.19
CA GLY A 320 -0.28 7.05 5.97
C GLY A 320 -0.56 6.15 4.77
N ALA A 321 -1.36 5.09 4.87
CA ALA A 321 -1.54 4.12 3.76
C ALA A 321 -2.02 4.76 2.45
N LEU A 322 -3.06 5.61 2.50
CA LEU A 322 -3.68 6.19 1.30
C LEU A 322 -2.96 7.41 0.73
N ASN A 323 -2.08 8.04 1.50
CA ASN A 323 -1.42 9.30 1.11
C ASN A 323 0.11 9.22 1.18
N TYR A 324 0.69 8.04 1.42
CA TYR A 324 2.13 7.87 1.54
C TYR A 324 2.88 8.40 0.30
N ILE A 325 2.43 8.04 -0.90
CA ILE A 325 3.13 8.43 -2.15
C ILE A 325 3.09 9.94 -2.34
N ASP A 326 1.93 10.54 -2.13
CA ASP A 326 1.77 11.98 -2.27
C ASP A 326 2.57 12.74 -1.20
N ASP A 327 2.51 12.33 0.07
CA ASP A 327 3.29 12.93 1.16
C ASP A 327 4.82 12.75 0.95
N LYS A 328 5.24 11.59 0.43
CA LYS A 328 6.64 11.34 0.06
C LYS A 328 7.07 12.25 -1.09
N GLY A 329 6.20 12.39 -2.09
CA GLY A 329 6.28 13.43 -3.10
C GLY A 329 6.49 14.79 -2.48
N ARG A 330 5.62 15.18 -1.53
CA ARG A 330 5.65 16.47 -0.80
C ARG A 330 6.93 16.75 -0.02
N SER A 331 7.69 15.71 0.32
CA SER A 331 8.91 15.81 1.13
C SER A 331 10.16 16.28 0.36
N VAL A 332 10.17 16.21 -0.98
CA VAL A 332 11.27 16.78 -1.80
C VAL A 332 11.13 18.31 -1.95
N PRO A 333 12.08 19.05 -2.55
CA PRO A 333 11.82 20.42 -2.98
C PRO A 333 10.64 20.47 -3.96
N PRO A 334 9.76 21.49 -3.89
CA PRO A 334 8.67 21.64 -4.83
C PRO A 334 9.23 21.82 -6.26
N PRO A 335 8.62 21.19 -7.28
CA PRO A 335 9.06 21.37 -8.65
C PRO A 335 8.64 22.73 -9.21
N ASP A 336 9.35 23.24 -10.21
CA ASP A 336 9.18 24.60 -10.75
C ASP A 336 7.77 24.90 -11.31
N TRP A 337 7.04 23.87 -11.72
CA TRP A 337 5.68 24.00 -12.24
C TRP A 337 4.62 24.16 -11.13
N LEU A 338 4.97 23.81 -9.88
CA LEU A 338 4.02 23.81 -8.78
C LEU A 338 3.76 25.23 -8.27
N ASP A 339 2.52 25.67 -8.40
CA ASP A 339 2.01 26.83 -7.68
C ASP A 339 1.63 26.40 -6.25
N GLU A 340 2.47 26.74 -5.27
CA GLU A 340 2.25 26.39 -3.86
C GLU A 340 0.98 27.00 -3.26
N SER A 341 0.37 28.01 -3.91
CA SER A 341 -0.93 28.54 -3.48
C SER A 341 -2.10 27.61 -3.81
N LYS A 342 -1.91 26.66 -4.73
CA LYS A 342 -2.95 25.71 -5.16
C LYS A 342 -2.84 24.40 -4.39
N VAL A 343 -3.97 23.98 -3.82
CA VAL A 343 -4.05 22.73 -3.04
C VAL A 343 -4.25 21.55 -3.98
N ILE A 344 -3.27 20.63 -4.03
CA ILE A 344 -3.43 19.35 -4.74
C ILE A 344 -4.26 18.38 -3.86
N PRO A 345 -5.38 17.84 -4.35
CA PRO A 345 -6.13 16.80 -3.65
C PRO A 345 -5.39 15.46 -3.65
N TYR A 346 -5.64 14.64 -2.63
CA TYR A 346 -5.14 13.26 -2.56
C TYR A 346 -5.89 12.29 -3.48
N GLY A 347 -7.03 12.70 -4.03
CA GLY A 347 -7.92 11.84 -4.77
C GLY A 347 -9.26 12.49 -5.03
N PHE A 348 -10.18 11.71 -5.59
CA PHE A 348 -11.55 12.12 -5.88
C PHE A 348 -12.53 11.05 -5.43
N ARG A 349 -13.71 11.49 -5.00
CA ARG A 349 -14.84 10.65 -4.59
C ARG A 349 -16.05 11.01 -5.42
N LEU A 350 -16.68 10.00 -6.01
CA LEU A 350 -18.00 10.11 -6.61
C LEU A 350 -19.01 9.46 -5.65
N ARG A 351 -19.93 10.28 -5.13
CA ARG A 351 -21.00 9.78 -4.24
C ARG A 351 -22.07 9.07 -5.04
N ARG A 352 -22.37 7.82 -4.68
CA ARG A 352 -23.52 7.11 -5.24
C ARG A 352 -24.73 7.34 -4.34
N SER A 353 -25.76 8.02 -4.83
CA SER A 353 -26.99 8.16 -4.06
C SER A 353 -27.70 6.81 -3.92
N VAL A 354 -28.30 6.52 -2.77
CA VAL A 354 -29.13 5.32 -2.48
C VAL A 354 -30.34 5.19 -3.45
N LYS A 355 -30.54 6.13 -4.38
CA LYS A 355 -31.77 6.26 -5.18
C LYS A 355 -31.86 5.36 -6.42
N HIS A 356 -30.88 4.52 -6.74
CA HIS A 356 -30.98 3.69 -7.95
C HIS A 356 -31.78 2.39 -7.79
N ASP A 357 -31.85 1.80 -6.60
CA ASP A 357 -32.57 0.53 -6.41
C ASP A 357 -34.07 0.71 -6.12
N VAL A 358 -34.48 1.85 -5.55
CA VAL A 358 -35.89 2.10 -5.20
C VAL A 358 -36.71 2.49 -6.44
N ALA A 359 -36.12 3.18 -7.43
CA ALA A 359 -36.83 3.54 -8.65
C ALA A 359 -37.09 2.34 -9.57
N GLN A 360 -36.23 1.32 -9.52
CA GLN A 360 -36.38 0.09 -10.31
C GLN A 360 -37.27 -0.96 -9.61
N ALA A 361 -37.31 -0.97 -8.28
CA ALA A 361 -38.27 -1.76 -7.53
C ALA A 361 -39.71 -1.18 -7.58
N LEU A 362 -39.86 0.15 -7.72
CA LEU A 362 -41.17 0.80 -7.83
C LEU A 362 -41.74 0.83 -9.27
N SER A 363 -40.94 0.53 -10.30
CA SER A 363 -41.48 0.33 -11.66
C SER A 363 -42.06 -1.06 -11.88
N ASP A 364 -41.60 -2.05 -11.10
CA ASP A 364 -41.91 -3.46 -11.34
C ASP A 364 -43.06 -3.99 -10.46
N ASP A 365 -43.56 -3.19 -9.52
CA ASP A 365 -44.66 -3.56 -8.61
C ASP A 365 -45.93 -2.72 -8.78
N CYS A 366 -46.24 -2.33 -10.02
CA CYS A 366 -47.60 -1.93 -10.39
C CYS A 366 -48.43 -3.17 -10.76
N HIS A 367 -48.70 -4.05 -9.79
CA HIS A 367 -49.88 -4.93 -9.74
C HIS A 367 -49.92 -5.76 -8.44
N SER A 368 -50.27 -5.16 -7.31
CA SER A 368 -51.22 -5.80 -6.38
C SER A 368 -51.75 -4.82 -5.33
N GLN A 369 -53.04 -4.97 -5.03
CA GLN A 369 -53.82 -4.12 -4.15
C GLN A 369 -53.54 -4.46 -2.68
N SER A 370 -53.14 -3.48 -1.86
CA SER A 370 -53.61 -3.34 -0.46
C SER A 370 -52.98 -2.13 0.23
N VAL A 371 -53.37 -0.91 -0.18
CA VAL A 371 -53.16 0.30 0.63
C VAL A 371 -54.50 0.61 1.27
N LYS A 372 -54.71 0.17 2.53
CA LYS A 372 -55.76 0.63 3.46
C LYS A 372 -55.71 -0.14 4.78
N GLU A 373 -54.61 -0.09 5.55
CA GLU A 373 -54.68 -0.54 6.97
C GLU A 373 -53.50 -0.15 7.88
N ALA A 374 -52.87 1.01 7.68
CA ALA A 374 -51.80 1.48 8.58
C ALA A 374 -51.95 2.93 9.10
N GLU A 375 -53.12 3.56 8.94
CA GLU A 375 -53.40 4.93 9.44
C GLU A 375 -54.22 4.96 10.74
N ARG A 376 -54.03 3.99 11.64
CA ARG A 376 -54.72 4.00 12.93
C ARG A 376 -53.86 3.44 14.03
N ASN A 377 -53.02 4.30 14.64
CA ASN A 377 -52.76 4.39 16.09
C ASN A 377 -51.41 5.06 16.38
N HIS A 378 -51.39 6.38 16.59
CA HIS A 378 -51.10 7.01 17.90
C HIS A 378 -50.93 8.52 17.71
N LYS A 379 -51.79 9.28 18.39
CA LYS A 379 -51.57 10.69 18.75
C LYS A 379 -50.82 10.70 20.08
N GLY A 380 -49.80 11.53 20.21
CA GLY A 380 -49.13 11.77 21.49
C GLY A 380 -47.93 12.71 21.37
N GLU A 381 -48.22 14.01 21.42
CA GLU A 381 -47.43 15.10 22.04
C GLU A 381 -46.09 15.55 21.45
N ASP A 382 -45.90 16.86 21.56
CA ASP A 382 -44.91 17.70 20.89
C ASP A 382 -43.51 17.58 21.50
N GLU A 383 -42.55 17.12 20.69
CA GLU A 383 -41.16 17.56 20.77
C GLU A 383 -40.72 17.91 19.34
N VAL A 384 -40.12 19.09 19.16
CA VAL A 384 -39.49 19.52 17.91
C VAL A 384 -38.23 18.69 17.71
N GLY A 385 -38.41 17.45 17.26
CA GLY A 385 -37.37 16.59 16.74
C GLY A 385 -37.19 16.87 15.26
N GLU A 386 -35.98 17.29 14.90
CA GLU A 386 -35.48 17.27 13.53
C GLU A 386 -35.78 15.89 12.94
N VAL A 387 -36.67 15.84 11.95
CA VAL A 387 -36.98 14.58 11.26
C VAL A 387 -35.74 14.26 10.42
N ASP A 388 -34.92 13.32 10.90
CA ASP A 388 -33.84 12.70 10.15
C ASP A 388 -34.41 12.04 8.90
N VAL A 389 -34.44 12.80 7.80
CA VAL A 389 -34.67 12.29 6.45
C VAL A 389 -33.32 11.98 5.83
N ASP A 390 -32.57 11.05 6.42
CA ASP A 390 -31.41 10.44 5.79
C ASP A 390 -31.54 8.92 5.93
N GLY A 391 -31.98 8.28 4.85
CA GLY A 391 -31.77 6.85 4.69
C GLY A 391 -30.27 6.56 4.83
N ASP A 392 -29.94 5.52 5.58
CA ASP A 392 -28.62 5.03 6.01
C ASP A 392 -27.54 5.06 4.90
N TYR A 393 -27.04 6.24 4.56
CA TYR A 393 -25.98 6.43 3.58
C TYR A 393 -24.64 6.09 4.23
N ASP A 394 -24.24 4.84 4.11
CA ASP A 394 -23.00 4.36 4.70
C ASP A 394 -21.75 4.65 3.84
N GLY A 395 -21.97 5.09 2.58
CA GLY A 395 -20.97 5.43 1.56
C GLY A 395 -20.22 4.22 0.98
N ASN A 396 -20.64 2.99 1.26
CA ASN A 396 -19.91 1.78 0.85
C ASN A 396 -19.85 1.57 -0.67
N ASP A 397 -20.79 2.15 -1.41
CA ASP A 397 -20.88 2.03 -2.87
C ASP A 397 -20.21 3.18 -3.62
N ASP A 398 -19.67 4.17 -2.91
CA ASP A 398 -19.00 5.30 -3.57
C ASP A 398 -17.79 4.84 -4.38
N ALA A 399 -17.57 5.50 -5.52
CA ALA A 399 -16.31 5.36 -6.24
C ALA A 399 -15.28 6.30 -5.63
N ILE A 400 -14.12 5.77 -5.25
CA ILE A 400 -13.01 6.55 -4.70
C ILE A 400 -11.74 6.22 -5.47
N VAL A 401 -11.06 7.24 -5.97
CA VAL A 401 -9.79 7.11 -6.69
C VAL A 401 -8.76 8.00 -6.01
N MET A 402 -7.72 7.40 -5.44
CA MET A 402 -6.59 8.14 -4.87
C MET A 402 -5.53 8.36 -5.95
N VAL A 403 -4.90 9.53 -5.92
CA VAL A 403 -3.90 9.92 -6.91
C VAL A 403 -2.68 10.55 -6.25
N ALA A 404 -1.56 10.51 -6.96
CA ALA A 404 -0.38 11.30 -6.66
C ALA A 404 0.04 12.03 -7.93
N LEU A 405 -0.15 13.36 -7.94
CA LEU A 405 0.36 14.22 -8.99
C LEU A 405 1.85 14.52 -8.78
N ARG A 406 2.27 14.54 -7.51
CA ARG A 406 3.66 14.73 -7.10
C ARG A 406 4.28 13.38 -6.75
N ASN A 407 4.88 12.71 -7.73
CA ASN A 407 5.59 11.45 -7.52
C ASN A 407 6.83 11.37 -8.43
N TYR A 408 7.98 11.01 -7.87
CA TYR A 408 9.22 10.87 -8.65
C TYR A 408 9.48 9.43 -9.11
N GLN A 409 8.65 8.47 -8.72
CA GLN A 409 8.87 7.04 -8.98
C GLN A 409 8.44 6.61 -10.38
N VAL A 410 7.41 7.24 -10.94
CA VAL A 410 6.89 6.93 -12.29
C VAL A 410 7.23 8.02 -13.33
N GLY A 411 8.22 8.87 -13.04
CA GLY A 411 8.58 10.00 -13.88
C GLY A 411 7.50 11.09 -13.91
N PRO A 412 7.42 11.92 -14.97
CA PRO A 412 6.45 13.00 -15.08
C PRO A 412 5.06 12.47 -15.46
N ARG A 413 4.50 11.58 -14.65
CA ARG A 413 3.16 11.00 -14.85
C ARG A 413 2.28 11.24 -13.63
N LEU A 414 0.99 11.44 -13.87
CA LEU A 414 -0.01 11.30 -12.81
C LEU A 414 -0.13 9.82 -12.45
N LEU A 415 -0.16 9.50 -11.16
CA LEU A 415 -0.30 8.13 -10.69
C LEU A 415 -1.63 7.93 -9.96
N ILE A 416 -2.40 6.93 -10.35
CA ILE A 416 -3.50 6.40 -9.53
C ILE A 416 -2.90 5.40 -8.52
N THR A 417 -3.09 5.68 -7.24
CA THR A 417 -2.52 4.90 -6.13
C THR A 417 -3.53 3.95 -5.48
N TYR A 418 -4.83 4.12 -5.73
CA TYR A 418 -5.88 3.24 -5.22
C TYR A 418 -7.19 3.47 -5.96
N ILE A 419 -7.91 2.40 -6.28
CA ILE A 419 -9.25 2.43 -6.88
C ILE A 419 -10.22 1.64 -6.01
N HIS A 420 -11.35 2.25 -5.68
CA HIS A 420 -12.46 1.62 -5.00
C HIS A 420 -13.74 1.83 -5.79
N ASN A 421 -14.43 0.74 -6.14
CA ASN A 421 -15.75 0.74 -6.81
C ASN A 421 -15.84 1.67 -8.03
N LEU A 422 -14.76 1.80 -8.81
CA LEU A 422 -14.83 2.53 -10.08
C LEU A 422 -15.47 1.64 -11.12
N HIS A 423 -16.64 2.03 -11.62
CA HIS A 423 -17.32 1.30 -12.66
C HIS A 423 -16.98 1.86 -14.06
N PRO A 424 -17.10 1.05 -15.13
CA PRO A 424 -16.82 1.48 -16.50
C PRO A 424 -17.61 2.72 -16.94
N GLU A 425 -18.86 2.90 -16.49
CA GLU A 425 -19.67 4.08 -16.82
C GLU A 425 -19.11 5.40 -16.26
N ASP A 426 -18.38 5.35 -15.14
CA ASP A 426 -17.82 6.53 -14.48
C ASP A 426 -16.45 6.91 -15.05
N LEU A 427 -15.86 6.06 -15.90
CA LEU A 427 -14.49 6.22 -16.35
C LEU A 427 -14.27 7.51 -17.14
N SER A 428 -15.16 7.82 -18.08
CA SER A 428 -15.01 9.00 -18.93
C SER A 428 -15.04 10.30 -18.12
N SER A 429 -15.89 10.39 -17.10
CA SER A 429 -15.96 11.58 -16.24
C SER A 429 -14.74 11.70 -15.33
N LEU A 430 -14.27 10.58 -14.76
CA LEU A 430 -13.02 10.54 -13.99
C LEU A 430 -11.84 11.04 -14.82
N LEU A 431 -11.68 10.54 -16.05
CA LEU A 431 -10.54 10.92 -16.89
C LEU A 431 -10.52 12.42 -17.20
N VAL A 432 -11.68 13.04 -17.42
CA VAL A 432 -11.79 14.50 -17.55
C VAL A 432 -11.40 15.21 -16.26
N THR A 433 -11.80 14.70 -15.10
CA THR A 433 -11.38 15.24 -13.80
C THR A 433 -9.85 15.17 -13.63
N LEU A 434 -9.20 14.09 -14.05
CA LEU A 434 -7.74 13.94 -13.98
C LEU A 434 -7.01 14.86 -14.98
N ASP A 435 -7.55 15.04 -16.18
CA ASP A 435 -7.03 15.99 -17.18
C ASP A 435 -7.09 17.43 -16.65
N ARG A 436 -8.20 17.80 -15.99
CA ARG A 436 -8.37 19.11 -15.34
C ARG A 436 -7.37 19.30 -14.21
N LEU A 437 -7.20 18.31 -13.33
CA LEU A 437 -6.23 18.36 -12.24
C LEU A 437 -4.82 18.70 -12.76
N VAL A 438 -4.38 18.02 -13.83
CA VAL A 438 -3.06 18.25 -14.42
C VAL A 438 -2.96 19.66 -15.02
N THR A 439 -3.98 20.08 -15.75
CA THR A 439 -4.03 21.40 -16.42
C THR A 439 -4.05 22.55 -15.41
N GLU A 440 -4.94 22.50 -14.41
CA GLU A 440 -5.12 23.54 -13.40
C GLU A 440 -3.86 23.77 -12.56
N HIS A 441 -3.07 22.71 -12.36
CA HIS A 441 -1.80 22.77 -11.62
C HIS A 441 -0.57 22.98 -12.52
N ASN A 442 -0.75 23.17 -13.84
CA ASN A 442 0.34 23.28 -14.81
C ASN A 442 1.35 22.10 -14.75
N ALA A 443 0.89 20.92 -14.35
CA ALA A 443 1.77 19.78 -14.16
C ALA A 443 2.26 19.28 -15.54
N PRO A 444 3.56 18.97 -15.71
CA PRO A 444 4.15 18.58 -16.99
C PRO A 444 3.87 17.10 -17.32
N CYS A 445 2.66 16.62 -17.00
CA CYS A 445 2.26 15.24 -17.21
C CYS A 445 1.51 15.10 -18.54
N SER A 446 2.09 14.35 -19.49
CA SER A 446 1.41 13.97 -20.73
C SER A 446 0.75 12.58 -20.65
N GLU A 447 1.10 11.80 -19.64
CA GLU A 447 0.60 10.44 -19.41
C GLU A 447 0.24 10.25 -17.95
N ALA A 448 -0.60 9.25 -17.71
CA ALA A 448 -0.92 8.78 -16.38
C ALA A 448 -0.77 7.26 -16.29
N GLU A 449 -0.60 6.76 -15.07
CA GLU A 449 -0.31 5.37 -14.79
C GLU A 449 -1.16 4.85 -13.62
N CYS A 450 -1.58 3.59 -13.70
CA CYS A 450 -2.29 2.87 -12.65
C CYS A 450 -1.70 1.47 -12.55
N TRP A 451 -1.52 0.94 -11.35
CA TRP A 451 -0.99 -0.41 -11.14
C TRP A 451 -2.06 -1.36 -10.64
N SER A 452 -1.79 -2.65 -10.83
CA SER A 452 -2.51 -3.74 -10.16
C SER A 452 -3.97 -3.94 -10.60
N LEU A 453 -4.40 -3.31 -11.71
CA LEU A 453 -5.59 -3.73 -12.44
C LEU A 453 -5.26 -4.98 -13.26
N ASN A 454 -5.88 -6.10 -12.92
CA ASN A 454 -5.59 -7.38 -13.56
C ASN A 454 -6.62 -7.67 -14.67
N PRO A 455 -6.23 -7.73 -15.96
CA PRO A 455 -7.16 -8.01 -17.06
C PRO A 455 -7.87 -9.37 -16.97
N ASP A 456 -7.34 -10.31 -16.19
CA ASP A 456 -7.94 -11.63 -15.96
C ASP A 456 -9.02 -11.62 -14.85
N VAL A 457 -9.08 -10.55 -14.04
CA VAL A 457 -10.14 -10.32 -13.06
C VAL A 457 -11.30 -9.63 -13.78
N ARG A 458 -12.51 -10.18 -13.68
CA ARG A 458 -13.67 -9.73 -14.47
C ARG A 458 -13.91 -8.21 -14.40
N ASP A 459 -13.96 -7.65 -13.20
CA ASP A 459 -14.31 -6.24 -13.00
C ASP A 459 -13.19 -5.32 -13.50
N ASP A 460 -11.94 -5.64 -13.16
CA ASP A 460 -10.75 -4.95 -13.67
C ASP A 460 -10.64 -5.03 -15.20
N GLY A 461 -10.92 -6.20 -15.77
CA GLY A 461 -10.91 -6.44 -17.22
C GLY A 461 -11.96 -5.62 -17.96
N GLN A 462 -13.16 -5.48 -17.39
CA GLN A 462 -14.21 -4.60 -17.93
C GLN A 462 -13.77 -3.13 -17.89
N LEU A 463 -13.18 -2.70 -16.78
CA LEU A 463 -12.66 -1.34 -16.62
C LEU A 463 -11.51 -1.04 -17.61
N ILE A 464 -10.56 -1.96 -17.75
CA ILE A 464 -9.45 -1.89 -18.72
C ILE A 464 -9.99 -1.82 -20.15
N GLN A 465 -10.98 -2.66 -20.48
CA GLN A 465 -11.56 -2.69 -21.81
C GLN A 465 -12.22 -1.36 -22.16
N ARG A 466 -12.97 -0.78 -21.21
CA ARG A 466 -13.54 0.56 -21.37
C ARG A 466 -12.46 1.63 -21.58
N TRP A 467 -11.33 1.52 -20.89
CA TRP A 467 -10.18 2.42 -21.10
C TRP A 467 -9.62 2.34 -22.52
N LYS A 468 -9.58 1.14 -23.11
CA LYS A 468 -9.08 0.90 -24.47
C LYS A 468 -10.04 1.35 -25.57
N GLU A 469 -11.34 1.35 -25.30
CA GLU A 469 -12.37 1.84 -26.24
C GLU A 469 -12.31 3.36 -26.43
N LEU A 470 -11.74 4.08 -25.47
CA LEU A 470 -11.44 5.49 -25.59
C LEU A 470 -10.15 5.65 -26.42
N GLU A 471 -10.27 5.61 -27.74
CA GLU A 471 -9.14 5.66 -28.68
C GLU A 471 -8.23 6.88 -28.42
N GLU A 472 -8.80 7.99 -27.97
CA GLU A 472 -8.08 9.19 -27.59
C GLU A 472 -7.25 9.02 -26.32
N ARG A 473 -7.29 7.90 -25.62
CA ARG A 473 -6.47 7.65 -24.43
C ARG A 473 -5.22 6.82 -24.73
N ASP A 474 -5.12 6.17 -25.89
CA ASP A 474 -4.00 5.28 -26.26
C ASP A 474 -3.60 4.34 -25.11
N ALA A 475 -4.61 3.71 -24.47
CA ALA A 475 -4.45 2.98 -23.23
C ALA A 475 -3.70 1.65 -23.45
N LYS A 476 -2.61 1.44 -22.69
CA LYS A 476 -1.72 0.27 -22.81
C LYS A 476 -1.62 -0.46 -21.48
N VAL A 477 -1.76 -1.78 -21.53
CA VAL A 477 -1.59 -2.67 -20.37
C VAL A 477 -0.34 -3.51 -20.56
N GLU A 478 0.53 -3.51 -19.56
CA GLU A 478 1.81 -4.21 -19.57
C GLU A 478 2.06 -4.85 -18.20
N ILE A 479 2.96 -5.84 -18.14
CA ILE A 479 3.43 -6.40 -16.87
C ILE A 479 4.74 -5.70 -16.49
N ARG A 480 4.80 -5.19 -15.26
CA ARG A 480 6.01 -4.61 -14.67
C ARG A 480 7.00 -5.72 -14.34
N GLN A 481 8.16 -5.71 -14.99
CA GLN A 481 9.23 -6.69 -14.75
C GLN A 481 10.61 -6.06 -14.92
N GLY A 482 11.57 -6.54 -14.11
CA GLY A 482 12.96 -6.12 -14.21
C GLY A 482 13.30 -4.91 -13.35
N LEU A 483 14.50 -4.37 -13.58
CA LEU A 483 15.05 -3.26 -12.79
C LEU A 483 14.15 -2.02 -12.90
N ARG A 484 13.92 -1.35 -11.77
CA ARG A 484 13.10 -0.12 -11.64
C ARG A 484 11.66 -0.27 -12.08
N SER A 485 11.14 -1.49 -12.06
CA SER A 485 9.73 -1.76 -12.37
C SER A 485 8.85 -1.84 -11.13
N HIS A 486 9.44 -1.67 -9.94
CA HIS A 486 8.75 -1.70 -8.66
C HIS A 486 7.96 -3.00 -8.46
N VAL A 487 8.57 -4.15 -8.78
CA VAL A 487 7.88 -5.44 -8.75
C VAL A 487 7.45 -5.77 -7.31
N LEU A 488 6.17 -6.05 -7.10
CA LEU A 488 5.60 -6.43 -5.81
C LEU A 488 6.18 -7.77 -5.36
N GLY A 489 6.77 -7.81 -4.18
CA GLY A 489 7.21 -9.02 -3.49
C GLY A 489 6.55 -9.12 -2.13
N TYR A 490 6.19 -10.34 -1.72
CA TYR A 490 5.61 -10.59 -0.41
C TYR A 490 6.11 -11.91 0.18
N CYS A 491 6.21 -11.91 1.51
CA CYS A 491 6.60 -13.05 2.34
C CYS A 491 5.58 -13.17 3.47
N TRP A 492 4.91 -14.32 3.59
CA TRP A 492 3.97 -14.58 4.68
C TRP A 492 4.63 -15.48 5.72
N TYR A 493 4.40 -15.18 7.00
CA TYR A 493 5.00 -15.89 8.12
C TYR A 493 4.03 -16.84 8.84
N GLY A 494 2.72 -16.73 8.59
CA GLY A 494 1.74 -17.68 9.13
C GLY A 494 1.86 -19.08 8.48
N ASP A 495 1.23 -20.07 9.10
CA ASP A 495 1.21 -21.48 8.66
C ASP A 495 0.72 -21.65 7.21
N GLU A 496 -0.10 -20.73 6.73
CA GLU A 496 -0.67 -20.70 5.38
C GLU A 496 0.26 -20.05 4.34
N GLY A 497 1.47 -19.63 4.75
CA GLY A 497 2.44 -18.92 3.91
C GLY A 497 3.41 -19.82 3.16
N VAL A 498 3.54 -21.07 3.58
CA VAL A 498 4.29 -22.07 2.84
C VAL A 498 3.40 -22.51 1.68
N ALA A 499 3.83 -22.23 0.45
CA ALA A 499 3.20 -22.78 -0.74
C ALA A 499 3.22 -24.32 -0.63
N SER A 500 2.11 -24.88 -0.15
CA SER A 500 1.85 -26.30 -0.20
C SER A 500 0.88 -26.56 -1.34
N TRP A 501 0.93 -27.77 -1.86
CA TRP A 501 0.06 -28.21 -2.93
C TRP A 501 -0.93 -29.16 -2.28
N ASN A 502 -2.23 -28.93 -2.45
CA ASN A 502 -3.21 -29.92 -2.02
C ASN A 502 -3.10 -31.19 -2.88
N GLU A 503 -3.85 -32.25 -2.53
CA GLU A 503 -3.86 -33.53 -3.27
C GLU A 503 -4.26 -33.37 -4.76
N GLU A 504 -4.86 -32.23 -5.13
CA GLU A 504 -5.27 -31.87 -6.48
C GLU A 504 -4.22 -31.03 -7.24
N GLY A 505 -3.06 -30.75 -6.62
CA GLY A 505 -2.00 -29.96 -7.23
C GLY A 505 -2.28 -28.45 -7.29
N LYS A 506 -3.14 -27.93 -6.40
CA LYS A 506 -3.45 -26.50 -6.26
C LYS A 506 -2.67 -25.88 -5.11
N GLU A 507 -2.03 -24.75 -5.37
CA GLU A 507 -1.31 -23.97 -4.37
C GLU A 507 -2.26 -23.48 -3.27
N THR A 508 -1.90 -23.74 -2.02
CA THR A 508 -2.65 -23.40 -0.79
C THR A 508 -2.10 -22.16 -0.09
N ARG A 509 -1.28 -21.36 -0.76
CA ARG A 509 -0.72 -20.14 -0.20
C ARG A 509 -1.80 -19.11 0.07
N ILE A 510 -1.69 -18.36 1.16
CA ILE A 510 -2.49 -17.16 1.38
C ILE A 510 -2.28 -16.13 0.27
N LYS A 511 -3.38 -15.55 -0.24
CA LYS A 511 -3.32 -14.56 -1.34
C LYS A 511 -3.55 -13.15 -0.84
N MET A 512 -2.87 -12.18 -1.46
CA MET A 512 -3.20 -10.77 -1.26
C MET A 512 -4.44 -10.43 -2.10
N ALA A 513 -5.51 -9.95 -1.46
CA ALA A 513 -6.76 -9.66 -2.14
C ALA A 513 -6.73 -8.33 -2.93
N ASP A 514 -5.85 -7.41 -2.53
CA ASP A 514 -5.70 -6.10 -3.16
C ASP A 514 -4.22 -5.73 -3.19
N THR A 515 -3.66 -5.64 -4.39
CA THR A 515 -2.27 -5.28 -4.66
C THR A 515 -2.12 -3.83 -5.14
N GLN A 516 -3.22 -3.06 -5.20
CA GLN A 516 -3.22 -1.66 -5.64
C GLN A 516 -2.66 -0.73 -4.59
N LEU A 517 -2.90 -1.01 -3.31
CA LEU A 517 -2.45 -0.12 -2.24
C LEU A 517 -0.93 0.00 -2.28
N TRP A 518 -0.47 1.17 -2.73
CA TRP A 518 0.88 1.69 -2.61
C TRP A 518 1.18 1.99 -1.14
N ASN A 519 1.12 0.96 -0.30
CA ASN A 519 1.59 0.98 1.08
C ASN A 519 3.10 0.93 1.10
N TRP A 520 3.73 1.84 0.36
CA TRP A 520 5.15 1.82 0.23
C TRP A 520 5.75 1.82 1.61
N VAL A 521 6.72 0.95 1.61
CA VAL A 521 7.81 0.94 2.49
C VAL A 521 8.67 2.15 2.20
#